data_AF-A0A099CZ54-F1
#
_entry.id   AF-A0A099CZ54-F1
#
_cell.length_a   1.000
_cell.length_b   1.000
_cell.length_c   1.000
_cell.angle_alpha   90.00
_cell.angle_beta   90.00
_cell.angle_gamma   90.00
#
_symmetry.space_group_name_H-M   'P 1'
#
loop_
_entity.id
_entity.type
_entity.pdbx_description
1 polymer ?
#
loop_
_entity_poly.entity_id
_entity_poly.type
_entity_poly.pdbx_seq_one_letter_code
_entity_poly.pdbx_strand_id
1 'polypeptide(L)'
;MNMKTRQYALWLGLLMAATWTLSSGCSAQPNPSDTAVQAHAVTGKVPDESAIKALVDDANVGAVAPDADDADDAISDRILDGFQAAPSGLQIEDGPSIAWGFKFQQGNQQSAVVYDASGHVLLAAIVNDIVRVDDGIGPAVTSQEAYGKRVKDAGVDPQVMVFAASRDALDRGYPLFRRWLQADLLGFNIDCAKKAAACAFAEKLSVPVQAFVAGPSGKGPAKVATPSGAAAAVPLGRFVQ
;
A
#
# COMPACT_ATOMS: atom_id res chain seq x y z
N MET A 1 -51.01 65.68 -57.34
CA MET A 1 -52.48 65.61 -57.39
C MET A 1 -52.91 64.18 -57.09
N ASN A 2 -54.01 64.04 -56.34
CA ASN A 2 -54.69 62.82 -55.87
C ASN A 2 -53.97 61.99 -54.81
N MET A 3 -54.26 62.17 -53.50
CA MET A 3 -55.48 61.83 -52.74
C MET A 3 -55.60 60.34 -52.37
N LYS A 4 -55.72 60.11 -51.04
CA LYS A 4 -56.68 59.20 -50.38
C LYS A 4 -56.34 57.69 -50.44
N THR A 5 -56.35 56.87 -49.37
CA THR A 5 -57.00 56.93 -48.04
C THR A 5 -56.40 55.86 -47.10
N ARG A 6 -56.21 56.25 -45.83
CA ARG A 6 -56.31 55.54 -44.52
C ARG A 6 -56.68 54.03 -44.54
N GLN A 7 -56.18 53.15 -43.64
CA GLN A 7 -56.18 53.20 -42.16
C GLN A 7 -55.23 52.08 -41.63
N TYR A 8 -54.21 52.39 -40.82
CA TYR A 8 -54.09 52.13 -39.37
C TYR A 8 -54.48 50.73 -38.86
N ALA A 9 -53.48 49.93 -38.47
CA ALA A 9 -53.51 49.07 -37.28
C ALA A 9 -52.08 48.82 -36.79
N LEU A 10 -51.92 48.82 -35.46
CA LEU A 10 -50.69 48.98 -34.71
C LEU A 10 -49.66 47.84 -34.88
N TRP A 11 -48.40 48.23 -34.90
CA TRP A 11 -47.26 47.47 -34.36
C TRP A 11 -47.06 47.83 -32.88
N LEU A 12 -46.52 46.88 -32.11
CA LEU A 12 -46.06 46.85 -30.70
C LEU A 12 -46.81 45.71 -29.99
N GLY A 13 -46.20 44.59 -29.60
CA GLY A 13 -44.86 44.41 -29.04
C GLY A 13 -45.04 44.00 -27.58
N LEU A 14 -44.65 42.79 -27.21
CA LEU A 14 -43.93 42.46 -25.96
C LEU A 14 -43.79 40.94 -25.78
N LEU A 15 -42.53 40.51 -25.75
CA LEU A 15 -41.92 39.62 -24.76
C LEU A 15 -42.87 38.69 -23.98
N MET A 16 -42.86 37.40 -24.33
CA MET A 16 -42.90 36.35 -23.31
C MET A 16 -41.48 35.84 -23.09
N ALA A 17 -40.85 36.33 -22.02
CA ALA A 17 -39.72 35.66 -21.40
C ALA A 17 -40.26 34.40 -20.70
N ALA A 18 -40.11 33.25 -21.34
CA ALA A 18 -40.23 31.97 -20.66
C ALA A 18 -38.96 31.78 -19.84
N THR A 19 -38.99 32.21 -18.58
CA THR A 19 -38.02 31.82 -17.56
C THR A 19 -38.15 30.32 -17.33
N TRP A 20 -37.34 29.53 -18.03
CA TRP A 20 -37.02 28.18 -17.61
C TRP A 20 -36.11 28.31 -16.39
N THR A 21 -36.69 28.19 -15.20
CA THR A 21 -35.95 27.80 -14.01
C THR A 21 -35.45 26.38 -14.23
N LEU A 22 -34.27 26.26 -14.86
CA LEU A 22 -33.39 25.12 -14.68
C LEU A 22 -33.04 25.11 -13.21
N SER A 23 -33.81 24.35 -12.43
CA SER A 23 -33.40 23.87 -11.14
C SER A 23 -32.13 23.07 -11.36
N SER A 24 -31.00 23.73 -11.16
CA SER A 24 -29.68 23.13 -10.97
C SER A 24 -29.77 22.22 -9.75
N GLY A 25 -30.35 21.04 -9.93
CA GLY A 25 -30.07 19.92 -9.07
C GLY A 25 -28.57 19.69 -9.19
N CYS A 26 -27.82 20.12 -8.19
CA CYS A 26 -26.50 19.59 -7.90
C CYS A 26 -26.68 18.08 -7.65
N SER A 27 -26.78 17.31 -8.73
CA SER A 27 -26.40 15.91 -8.71
C SER A 27 -24.92 15.94 -8.44
N ALA A 28 -24.54 15.79 -7.18
CA ALA A 28 -23.19 15.45 -6.80
C ALA A 28 -22.83 14.20 -7.60
N GLN A 29 -22.01 14.37 -8.65
CA GLN A 29 -21.31 13.24 -9.23
C GLN A 29 -20.60 12.55 -8.06
N PRO A 30 -20.83 11.25 -7.82
CA PRO A 30 -20.03 10.54 -6.85
C PRO A 30 -18.57 10.75 -7.26
N ASN A 31 -17.76 11.27 -6.33
CA ASN A 31 -16.32 11.31 -6.53
C ASN A 31 -15.88 9.88 -6.87
N PRO A 32 -15.07 9.66 -7.92
CA PRO A 32 -14.58 8.33 -8.29
C PRO A 32 -13.54 7.77 -7.29
N SER A 33 -13.67 8.10 -6.00
CA SER A 33 -12.71 7.81 -4.94
C SER A 33 -13.28 6.98 -3.78
N ASP A 34 -14.55 6.59 -3.78
CA ASP A 34 -15.19 6.05 -2.56
C ASP A 34 -15.69 4.60 -2.61
N THR A 35 -15.45 3.84 -3.69
CA THR A 35 -15.60 2.39 -3.59
C THR A 35 -14.34 1.82 -2.95
N ALA A 36 -14.22 1.99 -1.63
CA ALA A 36 -13.19 1.32 -0.85
C ALA A 36 -13.19 -0.16 -1.25
N VAL A 37 -12.01 -0.68 -1.60
CA VAL A 37 -11.84 -2.09 -1.95
C VAL A 37 -12.35 -2.94 -0.80
N GLN A 38 -13.26 -3.87 -1.08
CA GLN A 38 -13.73 -4.82 -0.08
C GLN A 38 -12.58 -5.75 0.29
N ALA A 39 -12.13 -5.64 1.54
CA ALA A 39 -11.06 -6.44 2.08
C ALA A 39 -11.39 -6.86 3.51
N HIS A 40 -11.05 -8.10 3.85
CA HIS A 40 -11.30 -8.67 5.17
C HIS A 40 -10.04 -9.34 5.71
N ALA A 41 -9.89 -9.26 7.03
CA ALA A 41 -8.84 -9.99 7.74
C ALA A 41 -9.10 -11.49 7.63
N VAL A 42 -8.03 -12.26 7.45
CA VAL A 42 -8.03 -13.72 7.41
C VAL A 42 -6.87 -14.24 8.26
N THR A 43 -6.93 -15.50 8.67
CA THR A 43 -5.75 -16.15 9.23
C THR A 43 -4.67 -16.23 8.15
N GLY A 44 -3.48 -15.71 8.45
CA GLY A 44 -2.35 -15.80 7.55
C GLY A 44 -1.91 -17.25 7.36
N LYS A 45 -1.24 -17.53 6.25
CA LYS A 45 -0.62 -18.82 5.99
C LYS A 45 0.88 -18.62 5.87
N VAL A 46 1.64 -19.56 6.43
CA VAL A 46 3.07 -19.67 6.12
C VAL A 46 3.19 -19.94 4.62
N PRO A 47 4.01 -19.18 3.88
CA PRO A 47 4.19 -19.40 2.45
C PRO A 47 4.82 -20.77 2.17
N ASP A 48 4.55 -21.31 0.99
CA ASP A 48 5.20 -22.53 0.52
C ASP A 48 6.70 -22.31 0.32
N GLU A 49 7.54 -23.12 0.96
CA GLU A 49 9.00 -22.99 0.93
C GLU A 49 9.54 -23.08 -0.51
N SER A 50 8.98 -23.96 -1.34
CA SER A 50 9.44 -24.13 -2.72
C SER A 50 9.11 -22.89 -3.56
N ALA A 51 7.97 -22.27 -3.32
CA ALA A 51 7.59 -21.01 -3.95
C ALA A 51 8.54 -19.87 -3.55
N ILE A 52 8.94 -19.78 -2.29
CA ILE A 52 9.91 -18.76 -1.84
C ILE A 52 11.29 -19.02 -2.42
N LYS A 53 11.79 -20.27 -2.35
CA LYS A 53 13.08 -20.65 -2.95
C LYS A 53 13.14 -20.37 -4.45
N ALA A 54 12.03 -20.52 -5.18
CA ALA A 54 11.98 -20.17 -6.59
C ALA A 54 12.19 -18.66 -6.87
N LEU A 55 11.92 -17.78 -5.89
CA LEU A 55 12.16 -16.33 -6.02
C LEU A 55 13.62 -15.96 -5.80
N VAL A 56 14.29 -16.65 -4.87
CA VAL A 56 15.56 -16.20 -4.29
C VAL A 56 16.74 -17.16 -4.49
N ASP A 57 16.49 -18.35 -5.02
CA ASP A 57 17.48 -19.43 -5.16
C ASP A 57 18.11 -19.75 -3.78
N ASP A 58 19.35 -20.22 -3.77
CA ASP A 58 20.16 -20.41 -2.55
C ASP A 58 20.88 -19.12 -2.07
N ALA A 59 20.42 -17.93 -2.49
CA ALA A 59 21.07 -16.68 -2.10
C ALA A 59 20.85 -16.35 -0.60
N ASN A 60 21.87 -15.77 0.02
CA ASN A 60 21.83 -15.23 1.37
C ASN A 60 21.62 -13.71 1.36
N VAL A 61 21.17 -13.16 2.50
CA VAL A 61 20.82 -11.74 2.62
C VAL A 61 22.01 -10.84 2.27
N GLY A 62 23.21 -11.20 2.72
CA GLY A 62 24.45 -10.47 2.47
C GLY A 62 24.83 -10.37 0.99
N ALA A 63 24.35 -11.29 0.13
CA ALA A 63 24.57 -11.20 -1.31
C ALA A 63 23.85 -9.99 -1.94
N VAL A 64 22.74 -9.56 -1.35
CA VAL A 64 21.90 -8.46 -1.88
C VAL A 64 21.94 -7.20 -1.01
N ALA A 65 22.25 -7.35 0.28
CA ALA A 65 22.41 -6.29 1.25
C ALA A 65 23.56 -6.65 2.23
N PRO A 66 24.83 -6.36 1.88
CA PRO A 66 25.99 -6.77 2.68
C PRO A 66 26.02 -6.20 4.10
N ASP A 67 25.40 -5.04 4.31
CA ASP A 67 25.33 -4.36 5.60
C ASP A 67 24.05 -4.72 6.39
N ALA A 68 23.27 -5.70 5.91
CA ALA A 68 22.06 -6.16 6.59
C ALA A 68 22.39 -6.87 7.91
N ASP A 69 21.50 -6.71 8.88
CA ASP A 69 21.39 -7.71 9.93
C ASP A 69 21.04 -9.07 9.29
N ASP A 70 21.57 -10.16 9.88
CA ASP A 70 21.41 -11.52 9.38
C ASP A 70 21.98 -11.75 7.96
N ALA A 71 23.05 -11.05 7.58
CA ALA A 71 23.68 -11.16 6.25
C ALA A 71 24.07 -12.60 5.86
N ASP A 72 24.37 -13.47 6.82
CA ASP A 72 24.74 -14.86 6.56
C ASP A 72 23.53 -15.79 6.32
N ASP A 73 22.32 -15.36 6.68
CA ASP A 73 21.11 -16.18 6.56
C ASP A 73 20.67 -16.32 5.09
N ALA A 74 20.20 -17.52 4.74
CA ALA A 74 19.53 -17.73 3.46
C ALA A 74 18.28 -16.84 3.38
N ILE A 75 18.06 -16.15 2.25
CA ILE A 75 16.92 -15.24 2.09
C ILE A 75 15.60 -15.98 2.29
N SER A 76 15.51 -17.22 1.80
CA SER A 76 14.32 -18.07 1.94
C SER A 76 14.03 -18.42 3.39
N ASP A 77 15.03 -18.86 4.14
CA ASP A 77 14.91 -19.15 5.57
C ASP A 77 14.52 -17.89 6.35
N ARG A 78 15.16 -16.76 6.06
CA ARG A 78 14.84 -15.49 6.72
C ARG A 78 13.39 -15.06 6.47
N ILE A 79 12.87 -15.25 5.25
CA ILE A 79 11.45 -14.98 4.95
C ILE A 79 10.55 -15.91 5.76
N LEU A 80 10.85 -17.22 5.80
CA LEU A 80 10.03 -18.22 6.49
C LEU A 80 10.04 -18.03 8.00
N ASP A 81 11.19 -17.65 8.58
CA ASP A 81 11.35 -17.35 9.99
C ASP A 81 10.45 -16.18 10.43
N GLY A 82 10.22 -15.21 9.54
CA GLY A 82 9.28 -14.13 9.77
C GLY A 82 7.81 -14.57 9.83
N PHE A 83 7.48 -15.86 9.71
CA PHE A 83 6.13 -16.40 9.91
C PHE A 83 6.02 -17.35 11.12
N GLN A 84 7.06 -17.47 11.95
CA GLN A 84 7.07 -18.38 13.10
C GLN A 84 5.97 -18.09 14.13
N ALA A 85 5.65 -16.82 14.38
CA ALA A 85 4.58 -16.42 15.28
C ALA A 85 3.29 -16.11 14.53
N ALA A 86 2.26 -16.95 14.74
CA ALA A 86 0.85 -16.77 14.37
C ALA A 86 0.60 -15.79 13.19
N PRO A 87 0.73 -16.25 11.94
CA PRO A 87 0.64 -15.37 10.80
C PRO A 87 -0.76 -14.75 10.64
N SER A 88 -0.78 -13.48 10.27
CA SER A 88 -1.96 -12.69 9.97
C SER A 88 -2.13 -12.52 8.46
N GLY A 89 -3.32 -12.16 8.00
CA GLY A 89 -3.57 -11.99 6.58
C GLY A 89 -4.73 -11.07 6.26
N LEU A 90 -4.76 -10.62 5.01
CA LEU A 90 -5.82 -9.82 4.44
C LEU A 90 -6.11 -10.29 3.01
N GLN A 91 -7.38 -10.53 2.71
CA GLN A 91 -7.87 -10.89 1.38
C GLN A 91 -8.69 -9.74 0.81
N ILE A 92 -8.33 -9.30 -0.40
CA ILE A 92 -9.17 -8.43 -1.23
C ILE A 92 -10.17 -9.31 -1.99
N GLU A 93 -11.45 -8.95 -2.00
CA GLU A 93 -12.48 -9.67 -2.76
C GLU A 93 -12.11 -9.71 -4.25
N ASP A 94 -12.13 -10.92 -4.84
CA ASP A 94 -11.71 -11.22 -6.22
C ASP A 94 -10.29 -10.74 -6.61
N GLY A 95 -9.45 -10.42 -5.62
CA GLY A 95 -8.18 -9.75 -5.82
C GLY A 95 -7.00 -10.45 -5.13
N PRO A 96 -5.83 -9.78 -5.10
CA PRO A 96 -4.66 -10.30 -4.41
C PRO A 96 -4.89 -10.38 -2.90
N SER A 97 -4.09 -11.20 -2.24
CA SER A 97 -4.04 -11.27 -0.78
C SER A 97 -2.64 -11.02 -0.27
N ILE A 98 -2.53 -10.74 1.02
CA ILE A 98 -1.24 -10.62 1.70
C ILE A 98 -1.30 -11.38 3.02
N ALA A 99 -0.24 -12.13 3.31
CA ALA A 99 0.02 -12.72 4.62
C ALA A 99 1.28 -12.09 5.21
N TRP A 100 1.34 -11.93 6.52
CA TRP A 100 2.52 -11.44 7.22
C TRP A 100 2.65 -12.07 8.61
N GLY A 101 3.83 -11.96 9.18
CA GLY A 101 4.11 -12.41 10.54
C GLY A 101 5.36 -11.76 11.10
N PHE A 102 5.79 -12.31 12.23
CA PHE A 102 7.08 -11.98 12.83
C PHE A 102 7.76 -13.24 13.37
N LYS A 103 9.07 -13.16 13.55
CA LYS A 103 9.87 -14.22 14.17
C LYS A 103 9.55 -14.33 15.65
N PHE A 104 9.48 -15.56 16.16
CA PHE A 104 9.17 -15.78 17.57
C PHE A 104 10.24 -15.12 18.45
N GLN A 105 9.80 -14.35 19.46
CA GLN A 105 10.67 -13.55 20.36
C GLN A 105 11.49 -12.43 19.69
N GLN A 106 11.33 -12.20 18.39
CA GLN A 106 12.03 -11.16 17.64
C GLN A 106 11.02 -10.39 16.78
N GLY A 107 10.14 -9.63 17.45
CA GLY A 107 9.03 -8.91 16.79
C GLY A 107 9.46 -7.82 15.80
N ASN A 108 10.72 -7.40 15.86
CA ASN A 108 11.33 -6.49 14.88
C ASN A 108 11.72 -7.19 13.57
N GLN A 109 11.79 -8.52 13.55
CA GLN A 109 12.01 -9.33 12.36
C GLN A 109 10.67 -9.81 11.79
N GLN A 110 10.20 -9.13 10.75
CA GLN A 110 8.95 -9.41 10.08
C GLN A 110 9.16 -9.94 8.66
N SER A 111 8.13 -10.60 8.15
CA SER A 111 8.04 -10.98 6.74
C SER A 111 6.61 -10.83 6.23
N ALA A 112 6.48 -10.55 4.93
CA ALA A 112 5.20 -10.44 4.25
C ALA A 112 5.25 -11.10 2.88
N VAL A 113 4.16 -11.72 2.45
CA VAL A 113 4.03 -12.36 1.13
C VAL A 113 2.72 -11.93 0.51
N VAL A 114 2.79 -11.40 -0.71
CA VAL A 114 1.63 -11.03 -1.52
C VAL A 114 1.37 -12.13 -2.54
N TYR A 115 0.12 -12.56 -2.62
CA TYR A 115 -0.36 -13.55 -3.59
C TYR A 115 -1.29 -12.89 -4.60
N ASP A 116 -1.33 -13.41 -5.82
CA ASP A 116 -2.38 -13.07 -6.78
C ASP A 116 -3.72 -13.73 -6.39
N ALA A 117 -4.78 -13.43 -7.16
CA ALA A 117 -6.11 -13.98 -6.93
C ALA A 117 -6.19 -15.51 -7.10
N SER A 118 -5.20 -16.13 -7.77
CA SER A 118 -5.10 -17.59 -7.92
C SER A 118 -4.27 -18.23 -6.80
N GLY A 119 -3.70 -17.44 -5.90
CA GLY A 119 -2.87 -17.92 -4.79
C GLY A 119 -1.39 -18.10 -5.15
N HIS A 120 -0.93 -17.63 -6.31
CA HIS A 120 0.50 -17.65 -6.65
C HIS A 120 1.23 -16.47 -6.01
N VAL A 121 2.45 -16.71 -5.53
CA VAL A 121 3.28 -15.64 -4.94
C VAL A 121 3.65 -14.60 -6.01
N LEU A 122 3.28 -13.35 -5.75
CA LEU A 122 3.72 -12.20 -6.55
C LEU A 122 5.03 -11.63 -6.02
N LEU A 123 5.13 -11.46 -4.70
CA LEU A 123 6.35 -11.04 -4.02
C LEU A 123 6.40 -11.57 -2.58
N ALA A 124 7.61 -11.66 -2.05
CA ALA A 124 7.90 -11.89 -0.65
C ALA A 124 8.83 -10.79 -0.11
N ALA A 125 8.78 -10.52 1.19
CA ALA A 125 9.50 -9.41 1.79
C ALA A 125 10.16 -9.79 3.11
N ILE A 126 11.35 -9.22 3.33
CA ILE A 126 12.04 -9.14 4.62
C ILE A 126 11.90 -7.71 5.12
N VAL A 127 11.46 -7.57 6.37
CA VAL A 127 11.19 -6.28 7.01
C VAL A 127 11.81 -6.30 8.41
N ASN A 128 12.80 -5.45 8.63
CA ASN A 128 13.49 -5.30 9.91
C ASN A 128 13.28 -3.90 10.48
N ASP A 129 13.12 -3.84 11.80
CA ASP A 129 13.28 -2.63 12.59
C ASP A 129 12.44 -1.43 12.14
N ILE A 130 11.23 -1.69 11.63
CA ILE A 130 10.28 -0.63 11.35
C ILE A 130 9.88 0.06 12.65
N VAL A 131 10.27 1.32 12.76
CA VAL A 131 9.91 2.17 13.89
C VAL A 131 8.50 2.70 13.68
N ARG A 132 7.62 2.50 14.65
CA ARG A 132 6.22 2.93 14.53
C ARG A 132 6.08 4.45 14.61
N VAL A 133 5.18 5.00 13.81
CA VAL A 133 4.77 6.41 13.90
C VAL A 133 3.86 6.64 15.12
N ASP A 134 3.10 5.62 15.53
CA ASP A 134 2.30 5.60 16.76
C ASP A 134 2.58 4.29 17.51
N ASP A 135 3.21 4.39 18.68
CA ASP A 135 3.56 3.25 19.55
C ASP A 135 2.54 3.05 20.69
N GLY A 136 1.52 3.92 20.78
CA GLY A 136 0.52 3.91 21.84
C GLY A 136 1.03 4.39 23.22
N ILE A 137 2.31 4.70 23.37
CA ILE A 137 2.94 5.12 24.62
C ILE A 137 3.26 6.61 24.58
N GLY A 138 3.83 7.07 23.47
CA GLY A 138 4.17 8.46 23.21
C GLY A 138 3.20 9.17 22.25
N PRO A 139 3.42 10.47 22.01
CA PRO A 139 2.70 11.16 20.95
C PRO A 139 3.05 10.56 19.59
N ALA A 140 2.02 10.42 18.74
CA ALA A 140 2.22 9.99 17.36
C ALA A 140 3.11 10.99 16.60
N VAL A 141 3.99 10.47 15.77
CA VAL A 141 4.83 11.24 14.85
C VAL A 141 4.03 11.53 13.59
N THR A 142 4.07 12.79 13.17
CA THR A 142 3.32 13.28 12.00
C THR A 142 4.18 14.08 11.03
N SER A 143 5.51 13.98 11.12
CA SER A 143 6.46 14.64 10.22
C SER A 143 7.71 13.79 9.97
N GLN A 144 8.32 13.96 8.79
CA GLN A 144 9.52 13.22 8.38
C GLN A 144 10.70 13.47 9.34
N GLU A 145 10.87 14.72 9.79
CA GLU A 145 11.94 15.09 10.71
C GLU A 145 11.79 14.37 12.06
N ALA A 146 10.58 14.38 12.63
CA ALA A 146 10.31 13.70 13.89
C ALA A 146 10.44 12.18 13.75
N TYR A 147 10.08 11.62 12.59
CA TYR A 147 10.30 10.20 12.29
C TYR A 147 11.78 9.86 12.24
N GLY A 148 12.58 10.65 11.50
CA GLY A 148 14.03 10.46 11.42
C GLY A 148 14.70 10.58 12.78
N LYS A 149 14.26 11.52 13.63
CA LYS A 149 14.74 11.61 15.02
C LYS A 149 14.39 10.35 15.80
N ARG A 150 13.15 9.85 15.70
CA ARG A 150 12.72 8.65 16.43
C ARG A 150 13.50 7.40 16.01
N VAL A 151 13.75 7.22 14.71
CA VAL A 151 14.60 6.14 14.20
C VAL A 151 16.01 6.24 14.78
N LYS A 152 16.60 7.45 14.76
CA LYS A 152 17.92 7.69 15.35
C LYS A 152 17.97 7.42 16.86
N ASP A 153 16.95 7.85 17.60
CA ASP A 153 16.86 7.64 19.05
C ASP A 153 16.67 6.16 19.40
N ALA A 154 15.98 5.39 18.55
CA ALA A 154 15.83 3.95 18.69
C ALA A 154 17.14 3.19 18.40
N GLY A 155 18.09 3.80 17.70
CA GLY A 155 19.39 3.20 17.40
C GLY A 155 19.31 2.02 16.43
N VAL A 156 18.29 2.00 15.58
CA VAL A 156 18.06 0.94 14.57
C VAL A 156 18.16 1.48 13.15
N ASP A 157 18.37 0.59 12.18
CA ASP A 157 18.36 0.91 10.75
C ASP A 157 17.22 0.15 10.03
N PRO A 158 16.06 0.79 9.80
CA PRO A 158 14.91 0.12 9.20
C PRO A 158 15.24 -0.42 7.81
N GLN A 159 15.07 -1.73 7.62
CA GLN A 159 15.41 -2.40 6.37
C GLN A 159 14.18 -3.05 5.76
N VAL A 160 13.94 -2.76 4.48
CA VAL A 160 12.87 -3.38 3.70
C VAL A 160 13.42 -3.90 2.38
N MET A 161 13.32 -5.21 2.19
CA MET A 161 13.71 -5.89 0.95
C MET A 161 12.52 -6.66 0.38
N VAL A 162 12.25 -6.49 -0.90
CA VAL A 162 11.18 -7.22 -1.61
C VAL A 162 11.75 -8.04 -2.75
N PHE A 163 11.26 -9.27 -2.91
CA PHE A 163 11.72 -10.25 -3.88
C PHE A 163 10.54 -10.74 -4.70
N ALA A 164 10.67 -10.74 -6.02
CA ALA A 164 9.62 -11.18 -6.94
C ALA A 164 10.19 -12.05 -8.07
N ALA A 165 9.36 -12.87 -8.71
CA ALA A 165 9.82 -13.72 -9.82
C ALA A 165 10.17 -12.90 -11.07
N SER A 166 9.54 -11.74 -11.24
CA SER A 166 9.72 -10.88 -12.41
C SER A 166 9.35 -9.45 -12.09
N ARG A 167 9.67 -8.54 -13.03
CA ARG A 167 9.25 -7.15 -12.94
C ARG A 167 7.73 -6.99 -12.91
N ASP A 168 7.02 -7.77 -13.71
CA ASP A 168 5.54 -7.75 -13.75
C ASP A 168 4.94 -8.18 -12.41
N ALA A 169 5.44 -9.28 -11.83
CA ALA A 169 4.97 -9.75 -10.54
C ALA A 169 5.22 -8.72 -9.43
N LEU A 170 6.39 -8.07 -9.45
CA LEU A 170 6.73 -6.98 -8.55
C LEU A 170 5.76 -5.79 -8.72
N ASP A 171 5.57 -5.29 -9.94
CA ASP A 171 4.69 -4.14 -10.20
C ASP A 171 3.22 -4.42 -9.81
N ARG A 172 2.76 -5.67 -9.95
CA ARG A 172 1.41 -6.10 -9.54
C ARG A 172 1.25 -6.27 -8.04
N GLY A 173 2.24 -6.83 -7.35
CA GLY A 173 2.17 -7.09 -5.91
C GLY A 173 2.50 -5.88 -5.05
N TYR A 174 3.38 -4.99 -5.52
CA TYR A 174 3.94 -3.90 -4.73
C TYR A 174 2.92 -2.91 -4.18
N PRO A 175 1.82 -2.52 -4.88
CA PRO A 175 0.83 -1.63 -4.30
C PRO A 175 0.20 -2.15 -3.00
N LEU A 176 -0.10 -3.46 -2.92
CA LEU A 176 -0.67 -4.06 -1.71
C LEU A 176 0.39 -4.16 -0.60
N PHE A 177 1.62 -4.57 -0.95
CA PHE A 177 2.74 -4.57 0.00
C PHE A 177 3.01 -3.18 0.59
N ARG A 178 3.05 -2.15 -0.26
CA ARG A 178 3.23 -0.75 0.19
C ARG A 178 2.13 -0.35 1.15
N ARG A 179 0.88 -0.77 0.88
CA ARG A 179 -0.24 -0.48 1.78
C ARG A 179 -0.10 -1.19 3.13
N TRP A 180 0.35 -2.43 3.11
CA TRP A 180 0.68 -3.18 4.32
C TRP A 180 1.79 -2.50 5.13
N LEU A 181 2.87 -2.04 4.49
CA LEU A 181 3.96 -1.34 5.17
C LEU A 181 3.49 -0.05 5.85
N GLN A 182 2.54 0.67 5.23
CA GLN A 182 1.89 1.82 5.85
C GLN A 182 1.08 1.45 7.10
N ALA A 183 0.49 0.25 7.13
CA ALA A 183 -0.21 -0.26 8.31
C ALA A 183 0.76 -0.77 9.40
N ASP A 184 1.89 -1.37 9.00
CA ASP A 184 2.96 -1.80 9.92
C ASP A 184 3.61 -0.61 10.65
N LEU A 185 3.80 0.50 9.94
CA LEU A 185 4.22 1.78 10.55
C LEU A 185 3.28 2.26 11.67
N LEU A 186 2.02 1.80 11.69
CA LEU A 186 1.03 2.11 12.72
C LEU A 186 0.85 0.98 13.75
N GLY A 187 1.58 -0.13 13.60
CA GLY A 187 1.49 -1.30 14.46
C GLY A 187 0.24 -2.16 14.26
N PHE A 188 -0.42 -2.07 13.10
CA PHE A 188 -1.70 -2.72 12.79
C PHE A 188 -2.83 -2.33 13.74
N ASN A 189 -4.05 -2.87 13.51
CA ASN A 189 -5.22 -2.67 14.39
C ASN A 189 -5.62 -1.18 14.60
N ILE A 190 -5.26 -0.31 13.66
CA ILE A 190 -5.40 1.14 13.83
C ILE A 190 -6.82 1.63 13.56
N ASP A 191 -7.32 2.50 14.43
CA ASP A 191 -8.55 3.26 14.22
C ASP A 191 -8.21 4.66 13.66
N CYS A 192 -8.23 4.80 12.33
CA CYS A 192 -7.91 6.06 11.68
C CYS A 192 -8.95 7.17 11.91
N ALA A 193 -10.15 6.86 12.40
CA ALA A 193 -11.08 7.91 12.83
C ALA A 193 -10.58 8.59 14.11
N LYS A 194 -9.89 7.86 14.99
CA LYS A 194 -9.27 8.39 16.21
C LYS A 194 -7.84 8.91 16.00
N LYS A 195 -7.12 8.35 15.02
CA LYS A 195 -5.69 8.62 14.78
C LYS A 195 -5.43 9.20 13.39
N ALA A 196 -6.34 10.08 12.91
CA ALA A 196 -6.33 10.60 11.54
C ALA A 196 -4.99 11.21 11.11
N ALA A 197 -4.35 12.00 11.98
CA ALA A 197 -3.06 12.65 11.65
C ALA A 197 -1.91 11.64 11.48
N ALA A 198 -1.87 10.60 12.33
CA ALA A 198 -0.87 9.53 12.23
C ALA A 198 -1.10 8.69 10.97
N CYS A 199 -2.35 8.33 10.68
CA CYS A 199 -2.70 7.61 9.45
C CYS A 199 -2.33 8.42 8.20
N ALA A 200 -2.72 9.70 8.14
CA ALA A 200 -2.39 10.57 7.01
C ALA A 200 -0.88 10.79 6.83
N PHE A 201 -0.11 10.73 7.92
CA PHE A 201 1.35 10.79 7.85
C PHE A 201 1.96 9.48 7.37
N ALA A 202 1.54 8.33 7.90
CA ALA A 202 2.00 7.00 7.46
C ALA A 202 1.79 6.79 5.96
N GLU A 203 0.68 7.30 5.40
CA GLU A 203 0.40 7.23 3.96
C GLU A 203 1.41 8.00 3.08
N LYS A 204 2.01 9.06 3.64
CA LYS A 204 2.98 9.93 2.95
C LYS A 204 4.42 9.55 3.25
N LEU A 205 4.66 8.85 4.35
CA LEU A 205 6.00 8.45 4.76
C LEU A 205 6.60 7.50 3.72
N SER A 206 7.82 7.82 3.27
CA SER A 206 8.59 6.96 2.39
C SER A 206 9.60 6.18 3.21
N VAL A 207 9.34 4.89 3.41
CA VAL A 207 10.34 3.95 3.93
C VAL A 207 11.20 3.49 2.75
N PRO A 208 12.54 3.54 2.84
CA PRO A 208 13.41 3.01 1.79
C PRO A 208 13.14 1.50 1.58
N VAL A 209 12.81 1.12 0.36
CA VAL A 209 12.62 -0.29 -0.03
C VAL A 209 13.62 -0.65 -1.11
N GLN A 210 14.32 -1.76 -0.93
CA GLN A 210 15.16 -2.37 -1.95
C GLN A 210 14.37 -3.47 -2.67
N ALA A 211 14.24 -3.37 -3.99
CA ALA A 211 13.50 -4.34 -4.77
C ALA A 211 14.43 -5.21 -5.60
N PHE A 212 14.11 -6.50 -5.63
CA PHE A 212 14.86 -7.52 -6.33
C PHE A 212 13.91 -8.40 -7.15
N VAL A 213 14.39 -8.86 -8.30
CA VAL A 213 13.71 -9.88 -9.10
C VAL A 213 14.60 -11.10 -9.22
N ALA A 214 14.01 -12.28 -9.41
CA ALA A 214 14.76 -13.50 -9.65
C ALA A 214 15.78 -13.29 -10.79
N GLY A 215 17.06 -13.58 -10.49
CA GLY A 215 18.14 -13.50 -11.47
C GLY A 215 18.34 -14.82 -12.21
N PRO A 216 19.33 -14.89 -13.11
CA PRO A 216 19.75 -16.16 -13.71
C PRO A 216 20.11 -17.18 -12.62
N SER A 217 19.79 -18.46 -12.83
CA SER A 217 20.09 -19.54 -11.87
C SER A 217 21.55 -19.49 -11.40
N GLY A 218 21.77 -19.60 -10.09
CA GLY A 218 23.10 -19.54 -9.48
C GLY A 218 23.73 -18.14 -9.39
N LYS A 219 22.99 -17.07 -9.73
CA LYS A 219 23.42 -15.67 -9.55
C LYS A 219 22.66 -14.91 -8.46
N GLY A 220 21.62 -15.53 -7.90
CA GLY A 220 20.72 -14.91 -6.92
C GLY A 220 19.88 -13.77 -7.52
N PRO A 221 19.08 -13.08 -6.70
CA PRO A 221 18.22 -12.00 -7.13
C PRO A 221 18.99 -10.78 -7.65
N ALA A 222 18.48 -10.16 -8.71
CA ALA A 222 19.02 -8.92 -9.26
C ALA A 222 18.25 -7.70 -8.73
N LYS A 223 18.99 -6.69 -8.26
CA LYS A 223 18.39 -5.42 -7.80
C LYS A 223 17.76 -4.68 -8.98
N VAL A 224 16.55 -4.18 -8.76
CA VAL A 224 15.80 -3.36 -9.72
C VAL A 224 15.30 -2.08 -9.07
N ALA A 225 14.81 -1.13 -9.87
CA ALA A 225 14.16 0.05 -9.34
C ALA A 225 12.88 -0.34 -8.58
N THR A 226 12.68 0.18 -7.38
CA THR A 226 11.44 -0.02 -6.62
C THR A 226 10.27 0.61 -7.39
N PRO A 227 9.11 -0.07 -7.54
CA PRO A 227 7.97 0.49 -8.25
C PRO A 227 7.52 1.84 -7.67
N SER A 228 7.43 2.84 -8.53
CA SER A 228 6.87 4.15 -8.18
C SER A 228 5.37 4.15 -8.50
N GLY A 229 4.54 4.04 -7.48
CA GLY A 229 3.09 3.99 -7.65
C GLY A 229 2.35 4.16 -6.33
N ALA A 230 1.06 4.47 -6.40
CA ALA A 230 0.22 4.55 -5.22
C ALA A 230 0.12 3.19 -4.50
N ALA A 231 -0.05 3.23 -3.18
CA ALA A 231 -0.44 2.05 -2.43
C ALA A 231 -1.86 1.59 -2.83
N ALA A 232 -2.20 0.33 -2.60
CA ALA A 232 -3.55 -0.18 -2.81
C ALA A 232 -4.58 0.60 -1.96
N ALA A 233 -5.77 0.83 -2.52
CA ALA A 233 -6.87 1.57 -1.88
C ALA A 233 -7.63 0.74 -0.83
N VAL A 234 -6.89 0.05 0.05
CA VAL A 234 -7.43 -0.72 1.18
C VAL A 234 -7.38 0.15 2.43
N PRO A 235 -8.43 0.33 3.24
CA PRO A 235 -8.32 1.13 4.47
C PRO A 235 -7.29 0.55 5.46
N LEU A 236 -6.44 1.39 6.08
CA LEU A 236 -5.37 0.94 6.99
C LEU A 236 -5.88 0.12 8.18
N GLY A 237 -7.08 0.44 8.69
CA GLY A 237 -7.72 -0.31 9.77
C GLY A 237 -8.21 -1.72 9.38
N ARG A 238 -8.04 -2.15 8.12
CA ARG A 238 -8.33 -3.54 7.70
C ARG A 238 -7.17 -4.50 7.97
N PHE A 239 -5.96 -3.99 8.20
CA PHE A 239 -4.80 -4.81 8.54
C PHE A 239 -4.80 -5.04 10.06
N VAL A 240 -5.12 -6.28 10.44
CA VAL A 240 -5.37 -6.71 11.83
C VAL A 240 -4.36 -7.78 12.19
N GLN A 241 -3.80 -7.70 13.41
CA GLN A 241 -2.80 -8.62 13.95
C GLN A 241 -3.17 -9.04 15.37
#